data_AF-A0A974I0M3-F1
#
_entry.id   AF-A0A974I0M3-F1
#
_cell.length_a   1.000
_cell.length_b   1.000
_cell.length_c   1.000
_cell.angle_alpha   90.00
_cell.angle_beta   90.00
_cell.angle_gamma   90.00
#
_symmetry.space_group_name_H-M   'P 1'
#
loop_
_entity.id
_entity.type
_entity.pdbx_description
1 polymer ?
#
loop_
_entity_poly.entity_id
_entity_poly.type
_entity_poly.pdbx_seq_one_letter_code
_entity_poly.pdbx_strand_id
1 'polypeptide(L)'
;MSKECLAASSSLIPPVQDPGKGPSREGSSPPVPLNEALQEKVHRAVAFSFSENSVLVSHVLQHWAKLFGKDCQSTSMGRKNVIWNAKTCPKRLADIKRPVKKKLADHKRHMRGTGGGPPSQLDLRDYESEIAKYI
;
A
#
# COMPACT_ATOMS: atom_id res chain seq x y z
N MET A 1 12.77 -19.29 35.83
CA MET A 1 12.51 -20.71 35.49
C MET A 1 13.65 -21.16 34.59
N SER A 2 14.45 -22.09 35.09
CA SER A 2 15.69 -22.57 34.46
C SER A 2 15.45 -23.89 33.73
N LYS A 3 16.11 -24.01 32.57
CA LYS A 3 16.86 -25.16 32.05
C LYS A 3 16.21 -26.54 31.79
N GLU A 4 16.46 -26.97 30.56
CA GLU A 4 17.06 -28.26 30.16
C GLU A 4 16.16 -29.42 29.72
N CYS A 5 16.73 -30.12 28.73
CA CYS A 5 16.18 -31.13 27.83
C CYS A 5 16.20 -32.55 28.41
N LEU A 6 15.33 -33.43 27.91
CA LEU A 6 15.51 -34.89 27.78
C LEU A 6 14.71 -35.33 26.53
N ALA A 7 15.29 -35.80 25.42
CA ALA A 7 16.02 -37.05 25.17
C ALA A 7 15.13 -38.32 25.24
N ALA A 8 14.91 -38.96 24.08
CA ALA A 8 14.82 -40.41 23.96
C ALA A 8 15.09 -40.84 22.51
N SER A 9 16.30 -41.35 22.29
CA SER A 9 16.70 -42.18 21.15
C SER A 9 15.91 -43.48 21.11
N SER A 10 15.72 -44.04 19.92
CA SER A 10 15.92 -45.48 19.72
C SER A 10 16.37 -45.75 18.29
N SER A 11 17.59 -46.25 18.17
CA SER A 11 18.24 -46.68 16.93
C SER A 11 17.95 -48.16 16.69
N LEU A 12 17.83 -48.59 15.42
CA LEU A 12 18.38 -49.87 14.91
C LEU A 12 18.16 -49.97 13.38
N ILE A 13 19.20 -50.41 12.68
CA ILE A 13 19.47 -50.47 11.22
C ILE A 13 19.94 -51.94 10.94
N PRO A 14 20.13 -52.50 9.71
CA PRO A 14 19.37 -52.65 8.44
C PRO A 14 19.22 -54.17 8.07
N PRO A 15 19.08 -54.68 6.80
CA PRO A 15 20.05 -54.57 5.68
C PRO A 15 19.49 -54.42 4.23
N VAL A 16 20.23 -53.64 3.42
CA VAL A 16 20.67 -53.80 2.01
C VAL A 16 19.88 -54.74 1.07
N GLN A 17 19.50 -54.23 -0.12
CA GLN A 17 19.84 -54.78 -1.46
C GLN A 17 19.31 -53.90 -2.62
N ASP A 18 20.23 -53.42 -3.47
CA ASP A 18 20.09 -53.01 -4.90
C ASP A 18 20.63 -54.20 -5.72
N PRO A 19 20.24 -54.57 -6.97
CA PRO A 19 19.93 -53.68 -8.10
C PRO A 19 18.89 -54.15 -9.16
N GLY A 20 18.47 -53.24 -10.05
CA GLY A 20 18.28 -53.59 -11.47
C GLY A 20 16.93 -53.37 -12.17
N LYS A 21 17.00 -52.50 -13.19
CA LYS A 21 16.45 -52.65 -14.57
C LYS A 21 14.94 -52.41 -14.82
N GLY A 22 14.66 -51.42 -15.69
CA GLY A 22 13.33 -51.03 -16.20
C GLY A 22 12.63 -52.09 -17.09
N PRO A 23 11.49 -51.78 -17.76
CA PRO A 23 11.45 -50.76 -18.83
C PRO A 23 10.15 -49.92 -18.94
N SER A 24 10.22 -48.95 -19.85
CA SER A 24 9.18 -48.08 -20.44
C SER A 24 7.73 -48.57 -20.40
N ARG A 25 6.82 -47.69 -19.96
CA ARG A 25 5.53 -47.51 -20.64
C ARG A 25 5.24 -46.03 -20.79
N GLU A 26 5.23 -45.61 -22.04
CA GLU A 26 4.70 -44.34 -22.51
C GLU A 26 3.24 -44.24 -22.08
N GLY A 27 2.95 -43.25 -21.25
CA GLY A 27 1.61 -42.77 -20.94
C GLY A 27 1.53 -41.30 -21.34
N SER A 28 1.58 -41.04 -22.65
CA SER A 28 1.39 -39.71 -23.21
C SER A 28 -0.04 -39.26 -22.91
N SER A 29 -0.21 -38.47 -21.84
CA SER A 29 -1.44 -37.72 -21.61
C SER A 29 -1.59 -36.67 -22.71
N PRO A 30 -2.80 -36.45 -23.22
CA PRO A 30 -3.04 -35.44 -24.24
C PRO A 30 -2.63 -34.05 -23.70
N PRO A 31 -2.12 -33.14 -24.56
CA PRO A 31 -1.91 -31.77 -24.16
C PRO A 31 -3.28 -31.17 -23.84
N VAL A 32 -3.53 -30.89 -22.57
CA VAL A 32 -4.61 -30.02 -22.13
C VAL A 32 -4.43 -28.70 -22.91
N PRO A 33 -5.46 -28.17 -23.60
CA PRO A 33 -5.35 -26.89 -24.26
C PRO A 33 -4.88 -25.86 -23.24
N LEU A 34 -3.76 -25.20 -23.55
CA LEU A 34 -3.23 -24.09 -22.78
C LEU A 34 -4.08 -22.84 -23.08
N ASN A 35 -5.38 -22.94 -22.87
CA ASN A 35 -6.26 -21.80 -22.71
C ASN A 35 -6.52 -21.67 -21.20
N GLU A 36 -6.51 -20.44 -20.70
CA GLU A 36 -6.77 -20.16 -19.28
C GLU A 36 -5.62 -20.50 -18.33
N ALA A 37 -4.38 -20.16 -18.74
CA ALA A 37 -3.46 -19.58 -17.77
C ALA A 37 -4.17 -18.35 -17.20
N LEU A 38 -4.82 -18.59 -16.07
CA LEU A 38 -5.47 -17.65 -15.16
C LEU A 38 -4.94 -16.24 -15.42
N GLN A 39 -5.75 -15.46 -16.13
CA GLN A 39 -5.72 -14.03 -15.91
C GLN A 39 -6.21 -13.85 -14.48
N GLU A 40 -5.33 -14.09 -13.51
CA GLU A 40 -5.40 -13.52 -12.18
C GLU A 40 -5.23 -12.02 -12.40
N LYS A 41 -6.32 -11.43 -12.88
CA LYS A 41 -6.55 -10.02 -13.02
C LYS A 41 -6.60 -9.56 -11.58
N VAL A 42 -5.42 -9.31 -11.03
CA VAL A 42 -5.28 -8.46 -9.86
C VAL A 42 -5.93 -7.18 -10.30
N HIS A 43 -7.19 -6.99 -9.93
CA HIS A 43 -7.93 -5.76 -10.11
C HIS A 43 -7.18 -4.75 -9.25
N ARG A 44 -6.07 -4.19 -9.78
CA ARG A 44 -5.43 -3.03 -9.19
C ARG A 44 -6.55 -2.02 -9.08
N ALA A 45 -6.90 -1.70 -7.83
CA ALA A 45 -7.90 -0.68 -7.54
C ALA A 45 -7.60 0.52 -8.43
N VAL A 46 -8.55 0.88 -9.29
CA VAL A 46 -8.39 1.98 -10.23
C VAL A 46 -8.03 3.21 -9.40
N ALA A 47 -6.86 3.78 -9.69
CA ALA A 47 -6.41 4.97 -8.98
C ALA A 47 -7.37 6.12 -9.31
N PHE A 48 -7.74 6.91 -8.30
CA PHE A 48 -8.59 8.08 -8.51
C PHE A 48 -7.96 8.98 -9.58
N SER A 49 -8.76 9.31 -10.58
CA SER A 49 -8.51 10.31 -11.60
C SER A 49 -8.29 11.70 -10.98
N PHE A 50 -7.84 12.65 -11.80
CA PHE A 50 -7.63 14.02 -11.36
C PHE A 50 -8.89 14.63 -10.73
N SER A 51 -10.02 14.52 -11.42
CA SER A 51 -11.31 15.07 -10.95
C SER A 51 -11.77 14.41 -9.65
N GLU A 52 -11.61 13.09 -9.52
CA GLU A 52 -11.92 12.37 -8.27
C GLU A 52 -11.04 12.85 -7.11
N ASN A 53 -9.74 13.12 -7.35
CA ASN A 53 -8.87 13.69 -6.33
C ASN A 53 -9.29 15.12 -5.95
N SER A 54 -9.66 15.95 -6.93
CA SER A 54 -10.15 17.31 -6.68
C SER A 54 -11.44 17.33 -5.87
N VAL A 55 -12.42 16.48 -6.22
CA VAL A 55 -13.68 16.34 -5.47
C VAL A 55 -13.41 15.85 -4.06
N LEU A 56 -12.53 14.85 -3.90
CA LEU A 56 -12.14 14.34 -2.58
C LEU A 56 -11.51 15.46 -1.73
N VAL A 57 -10.54 16.20 -2.27
CA VAL A 57 -9.86 17.29 -1.54
C VAL A 57 -10.86 18.37 -1.17
N SER A 58 -11.67 18.86 -2.11
CA SER A 58 -12.68 19.89 -1.86
C SER A 58 -13.65 19.48 -0.75
N HIS A 59 -14.20 18.26 -0.82
CA HIS A 59 -15.11 17.72 0.19
C HIS A 59 -14.46 17.59 1.58
N VAL A 60 -13.21 17.11 1.63
CA VAL A 60 -12.45 17.02 2.88
C VAL A 60 -12.21 18.40 3.49
N LEU A 61 -11.85 19.39 2.67
CA LEU A 61 -11.56 20.74 3.14
C LEU A 61 -12.80 21.42 3.71
N GLN A 62 -13.98 21.22 3.11
CA GLN A 62 -15.27 21.68 3.67
C GLN A 62 -15.54 21.14 5.09
N HIS A 63 -14.98 19.98 5.42
CA HIS A 63 -15.16 19.33 6.71
C HIS A 63 -13.87 19.24 7.52
N TRP A 64 -12.86 20.05 7.19
CA TRP A 64 -11.52 19.96 7.79
C TRP A 64 -11.56 20.09 9.31
N ALA A 65 -12.32 21.05 9.84
CA ALA A 65 -12.45 21.27 11.28
C ALA A 65 -12.95 20.02 12.03
N LYS A 66 -13.89 19.28 11.42
CA LYS A 66 -14.51 18.06 11.98
C LYS A 66 -13.62 16.83 11.83
N LEU A 67 -12.78 16.78 10.79
CA LEU A 67 -11.91 15.65 10.50
C LEU A 67 -10.55 15.75 11.21
N PHE A 68 -9.95 16.94 11.22
CA PHE A 68 -8.58 17.16 11.68
C PHE A 68 -8.39 18.43 12.53
N GLY A 69 -9.33 19.38 12.50
CA GLY A 69 -9.22 20.63 13.23
C GLY A 69 -9.85 20.62 14.62
N LYS A 70 -10.27 21.81 15.07
CA LYS A 70 -10.76 22.07 16.44
C LYS A 70 -11.93 21.17 16.87
N ASP A 71 -12.79 20.81 15.94
CA ASP A 71 -14.00 20.01 16.22
C ASP A 71 -13.76 18.51 16.11
N CYS A 72 -12.53 18.07 15.81
CA CYS A 72 -12.22 16.66 15.62
C CYS A 72 -12.51 15.82 16.86
N GLN A 73 -12.17 16.32 18.06
CA GLN A 73 -12.38 15.58 19.31
C GLN A 73 -13.87 15.51 19.71
N SER A 74 -14.65 16.53 19.38
CA SER A 74 -16.10 16.58 19.66
C SER A 74 -16.94 15.88 18.59
N THR A 75 -16.39 15.66 17.40
CA THR A 75 -17.07 14.96 16.31
C THR A 75 -16.97 13.45 16.49
N SER A 76 -18.12 12.79 16.64
CA SER A 76 -18.20 11.33 16.76
C SER A 76 -17.69 10.60 15.52
N MET A 77 -17.21 9.37 15.70
CA MET A 77 -16.73 8.54 14.58
C MET A 77 -17.81 8.28 13.53
N GLY A 78 -19.08 8.09 13.96
CA GLY A 78 -20.21 7.95 13.04
C GLY A 78 -20.35 9.14 12.09
N ARG A 79 -20.24 10.37 12.61
CA ARG A 79 -20.28 11.59 11.79
C ARG A 79 -19.08 11.70 10.85
N LYS A 80 -17.88 11.33 11.31
CA LYS A 80 -16.68 11.28 10.45
C LYS A 80 -16.82 10.26 9.32
N ASN A 81 -17.42 9.10 9.60
CA ASN A 81 -17.66 8.07 8.59
C ASN A 81 -18.65 8.52 7.51
N VAL A 82 -19.69 9.27 7.89
CA VAL A 82 -20.61 9.91 6.91
C VAL A 82 -19.85 10.88 6.01
N ILE A 83 -18.96 11.70 6.59
CA ILE A 83 -18.13 12.62 5.81
C ILE A 83 -17.22 11.86 4.84
N TRP A 84 -16.60 10.77 5.26
CA TRP A 84 -15.73 9.99 4.38
C TRP A 84 -16.46 9.34 3.22
N ASN A 85 -17.75 8.98 3.42
CA ASN A 85 -18.68 8.36 2.47
C ASN A 85 -18.22 7.01 1.86
N ALA A 86 -16.92 6.71 1.87
CA ALA A 86 -16.29 5.46 1.49
C ALA A 86 -15.02 5.20 2.32
N LYS A 87 -14.76 3.93 2.65
CA LYS A 87 -13.59 3.50 3.45
C LYS A 87 -12.25 3.80 2.78
N THR A 88 -12.23 4.04 1.48
CA THR A 88 -11.03 4.29 0.66
C THR A 88 -10.60 5.77 0.66
N CYS A 89 -11.51 6.70 0.94
CA CYS A 89 -11.23 8.15 0.95
C CYS A 89 -10.15 8.58 1.95
N PRO A 90 -10.12 8.08 3.21
CA PRO A 90 -9.05 8.41 4.16
C PRO A 90 -7.66 7.97 3.66
N LYS A 91 -7.58 6.74 3.11
CA LYS A 91 -6.33 6.20 2.56
C LYS A 91 -5.88 7.01 1.36
N ARG A 92 -6.82 7.35 0.46
CA ARG A 92 -6.51 8.15 -0.72
C ARG A 92 -6.02 9.55 -0.36
N LEU A 93 -6.63 10.19 0.64
CA LEU A 93 -6.16 11.47 1.15
C LEU A 93 -4.75 11.36 1.72
N ALA A 94 -4.43 10.30 2.45
CA ALA A 94 -3.08 10.06 2.94
C ALA A 94 -2.07 9.90 1.79
N ASP A 95 -2.46 9.17 0.73
CA ASP A 95 -1.66 8.99 -0.48
C ASP A 95 -1.43 10.29 -1.25
N ILE A 96 -2.37 11.25 -1.19
CA ILE A 96 -2.20 12.62 -1.72
C ILE A 96 -1.31 13.47 -0.81
N LYS A 97 -1.52 13.43 0.51
CA LYS A 97 -0.75 14.24 1.47
C LYS A 97 0.74 13.87 1.47
N ARG A 98 1.06 12.59 1.31
CA ARG A 98 2.44 12.08 1.34
C ARG A 98 3.37 12.75 0.31
N PRO A 99 3.08 12.75 -1.01
CA PRO A 99 3.90 13.44 -1.99
C PRO A 99 3.91 14.95 -1.79
N VAL A 100 2.79 15.58 -1.39
CA VAL A 100 2.75 17.03 -1.14
C VAL A 100 3.68 17.42 0.00
N LYS A 101 3.62 16.71 1.13
CA LYS A 101 4.54 16.93 2.27
C LYS A 101 6.00 16.74 1.86
N LYS A 102 6.30 15.74 1.03
CA LYS A 102 7.65 15.51 0.51
C LYS A 102 8.11 16.70 -0.33
N LYS A 103 7.32 17.13 -1.31
CA LYS A 103 7.64 18.30 -2.17
C LYS A 103 7.88 19.57 -1.34
N LEU A 104 7.01 19.84 -0.35
CA LEU A 104 7.16 20.97 0.56
C LEU A 104 8.43 20.90 1.41
N ALA A 105 8.75 19.72 1.96
CA ALA A 105 9.94 19.52 2.76
C ALA A 105 11.23 19.65 1.93
N ASP A 106 11.25 19.09 0.72
CA ASP A 106 12.37 19.17 -0.20
C ASP A 106 12.61 20.62 -0.65
N HIS A 107 11.54 21.35 -0.99
CA HIS A 107 11.62 22.77 -1.32
C HIS A 107 12.12 23.61 -0.14
N LYS A 108 11.61 23.38 1.08
CA LYS A 108 12.10 24.05 2.30
C LYS A 108 13.58 23.76 2.58
N ARG A 109 14.05 22.53 2.33
CA ARG A 109 15.47 22.17 2.49
C ARG A 109 16.34 22.90 1.46
N HIS A 110 15.88 22.96 0.21
CA HIS A 110 16.57 23.70 -0.84
C HIS A 110 16.73 25.18 -0.44
N MET A 111 15.66 25.81 0.05
CA MET A 111 15.69 27.21 0.52
C MET A 111 16.63 27.49 1.69
N ARG A 112 16.95 26.47 2.50
CA ARG A 112 17.87 26.61 3.64
C ARG A 112 19.32 26.27 3.31
N GLY A 113 19.55 25.47 2.27
CA GLY A 113 20.87 24.94 1.92
C GLY A 113 21.58 25.69 0.80
N THR A 114 20.83 26.36 -0.07
CA THR A 114 21.41 27.12 -1.18
C THR A 114 21.78 28.51 -0.69
N GLY A 115 23.05 28.74 -0.41
CA GLY A 115 23.60 30.03 0.05
C GLY A 115 23.50 31.17 -0.99
N GLY A 116 22.28 31.54 -1.39
CA GLY A 116 21.98 32.60 -2.35
C GLY A 116 21.53 32.15 -3.75
N GLY A 117 21.26 30.86 -3.97
CA GLY A 117 20.73 30.38 -5.25
C GLY A 117 19.23 30.66 -5.43
N PRO A 118 18.74 30.85 -6.67
CA PRO A 118 17.35 31.21 -6.93
C PRO A 118 16.37 30.13 -6.44
N PRO A 119 15.15 30.52 -6.01
CA PRO A 119 14.15 29.59 -5.52
C PRO A 119 13.80 28.50 -6.54
N SER A 120 13.84 27.22 -6.12
CA SER A 120 13.31 26.14 -6.95
C SER A 120 11.79 26.27 -7.02
N GLN A 121 11.22 26.42 -8.21
CA GLN A 121 9.77 26.55 -8.35
C GLN A 121 9.09 25.25 -7.89
N LEU A 122 8.11 25.38 -6.99
CA LEU A 122 7.38 24.25 -6.44
C LEU A 122 6.15 23.95 -7.30
N ASP A 123 6.22 22.88 -8.09
CA ASP A 123 5.11 22.45 -8.93
C ASP A 123 4.13 21.54 -8.16
N LEU A 124 2.99 22.12 -7.82
CA LEU A 124 1.84 21.42 -7.23
C LEU A 124 0.66 21.48 -8.19
N ARG A 125 -0.06 20.36 -8.31
CA ARG A 125 -1.37 20.35 -8.97
C ARG A 125 -2.39 21.16 -8.17
N ASP A 126 -3.49 21.59 -8.77
CA ASP A 126 -4.48 22.43 -8.08
C ASP A 126 -4.98 21.82 -6.76
N TYR A 127 -5.42 20.55 -6.78
CA TYR A 127 -5.85 19.86 -5.56
C TYR A 127 -4.71 19.63 -4.56
N GLU A 128 -3.46 19.55 -5.02
CA GLU A 128 -2.27 19.46 -4.15
C GLU A 128 -1.99 20.81 -3.47
N SER A 129 -2.13 21.90 -4.22
CA SER A 129 -1.98 23.28 -3.75
C SER A 129 -3.06 23.65 -2.73
N GLU A 130 -4.29 23.19 -2.94
CA GLU A 130 -5.38 23.40 -1.98
C GLU A 130 -5.10 22.71 -0.65
N ILE A 131 -4.72 21.43 -0.67
CA ILE A 131 -4.44 20.70 0.57
C ILE A 131 -3.15 21.15 1.24
N ALA A 132 -2.16 21.63 0.47
CA ALA A 132 -0.90 22.16 0.99
C ALA A 132 -1.08 23.29 2.01
N LYS A 133 -2.16 24.08 1.88
CA LYS A 133 -2.48 25.19 2.80
C LYS A 133 -2.85 24.73 4.22
N TYR A 134 -3.18 23.45 4.39
CA TYR A 134 -3.73 22.89 5.64
C TYR A 134 -2.79 21.88 6.31
N ILE A 135 -1.61 21.62 5.74
CA ILE A 135 -0.67 20.57 6.20
C ILE A 135 0.70 21.13 6.54
#